data_AF-A0AA45WPS4-F1
#
_entry.id   AF-A0AA45WPS4-F1
#
_cell.length_a   1.000
_cell.length_b   1.000
_cell.length_c   1.000
_cell.angle_alpha   90.00
_cell.angle_beta   90.00
_cell.angle_gamma   90.00
#
_symmetry.space_group_name_H-M   'P 1'
#
loop_
_entity.id
_entity.type
_entity.pdbx_description
1 polymer ?
#
loop_
_entity_poly.entity_id
_entity_poly.type
_entity_poly.pdbx_seq_one_letter_code
_entity_poly.pdbx_strand_id
1 'polypeptide(L)'
;MLQFDEKKLKKILMEELGNKEDKADRGIELMRSFNEQLQPILDQWMEDRTYSDHPINGVTLEMVFKHCKLDEFIKAMIHMNDFAEYPSLAEVFLKDPFFYNRRK
;
A
#
# COMPACT_ATOMS: atom_id res chain seq x y z
N MET A 1 -6.96 18.44 2.45
CA MET A 1 -5.87 17.91 3.30
C MET A 1 -6.52 17.19 4.46
N LEU A 2 -6.80 15.90 4.30
CA LEU A 2 -7.01 15.04 5.46
C LEU A 2 -5.61 14.71 5.96
N GLN A 3 -5.24 15.29 7.09
CA GLN A 3 -4.06 14.87 7.83
C GLN A 3 -4.28 13.42 8.24
N PHE A 4 -3.33 12.54 7.90
CA PHE A 4 -3.19 11.18 8.42
C PHE A 4 -3.79 11.03 9.84
N ASP A 5 -5.03 10.53 9.93
CA ASP A 5 -5.72 10.33 11.21
C ASP A 5 -5.31 8.97 11.78
N GLU A 6 -4.24 9.00 12.56
CA GLU A 6 -3.66 7.82 13.18
C GLU A 6 -4.64 7.04 14.06
N LYS A 7 -5.59 7.71 14.74
CA LYS A 7 -6.56 7.02 15.58
C LYS A 7 -7.57 6.27 14.73
N LYS A 8 -8.04 6.92 13.66
CA LYS A 8 -8.91 6.27 12.68
C LYS A 8 -8.17 5.09 12.05
N LEU A 9 -6.94 5.29 11.57
CA LEU A 9 -6.14 4.25 10.96
C LEU A 9 -5.90 3.06 11.92
N LYS A 10 -5.51 3.32 13.17
CA LYS A 10 -5.31 2.27 14.18
C LYS A 10 -6.55 1.39 14.34
N LYS A 11 -7.74 2.01 14.43
CA LYS A 11 -9.00 1.28 14.55
C LYS A 11 -9.24 0.38 13.33
N ILE A 12 -9.02 0.90 12.14
CA ILE A 12 -9.20 0.16 10.87
C ILE A 12 -8.25 -1.03 10.80
N LEU A 13 -6.97 -0.79 11.11
CA LEU A 13 -5.94 -1.82 11.11
C LEU A 13 -6.22 -2.91 12.16
N MET A 14 -6.71 -2.53 13.34
CA MET A 14 -7.14 -3.50 14.35
C MET A 14 -8.31 -4.36 13.85
N GLU A 15 -9.29 -3.78 13.16
CA GLU A 15 -10.40 -4.54 12.57
C GLU A 15 -9.91 -5.53 11.50
N GLU A 16 -9.07 -5.07 10.56
CA GLU A 16 -8.52 -5.88 9.46
C GLU A 16 -7.57 -6.99 9.96
N LEU A 17 -6.76 -6.72 10.99
CA LEU A 17 -5.71 -7.62 11.46
C LEU A 17 -6.18 -8.56 12.59
N GLY A 18 -7.47 -8.54 12.93
CA GLY A 18 -8.06 -9.39 13.96
C GLY A 18 -7.67 -8.99 15.38
N ASN A 19 -7.74 -7.69 15.68
CA ASN A 19 -7.43 -7.04 16.96
C ASN A 19 -5.98 -7.22 17.45
N LYS A 20 -5.04 -7.36 16.51
CA LYS A 20 -3.60 -7.46 16.80
C LYS A 20 -2.99 -6.07 16.86
N GLU A 21 -2.98 -5.49 18.06
CA GLU A 21 -2.51 -4.12 18.29
C GLU A 21 -1.05 -3.91 17.87
N ASP A 22 -0.17 -4.88 18.14
CA ASP A 22 1.24 -4.86 17.75
C ASP A 22 1.44 -4.73 16.22
N LYS A 23 0.57 -5.37 15.45
CA LYS A 23 0.58 -5.29 14.00
C LYS A 23 -0.05 -4.00 13.50
N ALA A 24 -1.09 -3.51 14.16
CA ALA A 24 -1.70 -2.23 13.83
C ALA A 24 -0.71 -1.08 14.03
N ASP A 25 0.02 -1.06 15.15
CA ASP A 25 1.03 -0.03 15.43
C ASP A 25 2.17 -0.04 14.39
N ARG A 26 2.67 -1.22 14.02
CA ARG A 26 3.65 -1.35 12.91
C ARG A 26 3.10 -0.87 11.57
N GLY A 27 1.82 -1.16 11.29
CA GLY A 27 1.14 -0.70 10.08
C GLY A 27 1.07 0.82 10.01
N ILE A 28 0.78 1.49 11.13
CA ILE A 28 0.77 2.95 11.23
C ILE A 28 2.15 3.52 10.95
N GLU A 29 3.20 2.97 11.57
CA GLU A 29 4.57 3.45 11.36
C GLU A 29 4.99 3.35 9.89
N LEU A 30 4.69 2.22 9.24
CA LEU A 30 4.95 2.02 7.81
C LEU A 30 4.18 3.00 6.92
N MET A 31 2.89 3.19 7.19
CA MET A 31 2.06 4.10 6.38
C MET A 31 2.44 5.56 6.58
N ARG A 32 2.96 5.92 7.76
CA ARG A 32 3.48 7.27 8.02
C ARG A 32 4.73 7.56 7.18
N SER A 33 5.53 6.55 6.86
CA SER A 33 6.71 6.69 6.01
C SER A 33 6.43 6.57 4.51
N PHE A 34 5.17 6.33 4.11
CA PHE A 34 4.87 6.21 2.69
C PHE A 34 5.08 7.52 1.93
N ASN A 35 5.53 7.37 0.70
CA ASN A 35 5.70 8.43 -0.27
C ASN A 35 4.40 9.25 -0.40
N GLU A 36 4.55 10.57 -0.50
CA GLU A 36 3.44 11.52 -0.54
C GLU A 36 2.45 11.26 -1.70
N GLN A 37 2.93 10.66 -2.80
CA GLN A 37 2.08 10.30 -3.95
C GLN A 37 1.01 9.26 -3.59
N LEU A 38 1.19 8.52 -2.50
CA LEU A 38 0.26 7.49 -2.04
C LEU A 38 -0.79 8.02 -1.06
N GLN A 39 -0.60 9.22 -0.51
CA GLN A 39 -1.52 9.80 0.48
C GLN A 39 -2.96 9.92 -0.04
N PRO A 40 -3.23 10.35 -1.28
CA PRO A 40 -4.61 10.42 -1.79
C PRO A 40 -5.32 9.06 -1.80
N ILE A 41 -4.57 8.00 -2.13
CA ILE A 41 -5.10 6.62 -2.17
C ILE A 41 -5.37 6.13 -0.75
N LEU A 42 -4.45 6.41 0.18
CA LEU A 42 -4.60 6.05 1.59
C LEU A 42 -5.79 6.77 2.24
N ASP A 43 -5.94 8.07 1.98
CA ASP A 43 -7.05 8.89 2.49
C ASP A 43 -8.40 8.34 2.03
N GLN A 44 -8.53 8.05 0.73
CA GLN A 44 -9.75 7.44 0.17
C GLN A 44 -10.05 6.10 0.84
N TRP A 45 -9.05 5.22 0.95
CA TRP A 45 -9.24 3.92 1.57
C TRP A 45 -9.63 4.01 3.04
N MET A 46 -9.07 4.97 3.79
CA MET A 46 -9.45 5.25 5.16
C MET A 46 -10.90 5.75 5.27
N GLU A 47 -11.40 6.47 4.27
CA GLU A 47 -12.75 7.05 4.25
C GLU A 47 -13.83 6.00 4.00
N ASP A 48 -13.74 5.23 2.92
CA ASP A 48 -14.84 4.37 2.47
C ASP A 48 -14.42 2.94 2.08
N ARG A 49 -13.15 2.57 2.31
CA ARG A 49 -12.53 1.29 1.91
C ARG A 49 -12.47 1.06 0.40
N THR A 50 -12.67 2.10 -0.40
CA THR A 50 -12.40 2.09 -1.84
C THR A 50 -11.05 2.74 -2.12
N TYR A 51 -10.52 2.55 -3.33
CA TYR A 51 -9.31 3.22 -3.77
C TYR A 51 -9.41 3.51 -5.26
N SER A 52 -8.87 4.65 -5.68
CA SER A 52 -8.64 4.94 -7.10
C SER A 52 -7.40 4.20 -7.59
N ASP A 53 -7.47 3.57 -8.75
CA ASP A 53 -6.31 2.94 -9.38
C ASP A 53 -5.40 4.00 -10.02
N HIS A 54 -4.62 4.68 -9.17
CA HIS A 54 -3.67 5.71 -9.58
C HIS A 54 -2.32 5.06 -9.91
N PRO A 55 -1.80 5.22 -11.14
CA PRO A 55 -0.53 4.63 -11.52
C PRO A 55 0.65 5.35 -10.87
N ILE A 56 1.56 4.59 -10.27
CA ILE A 56 2.86 5.05 -9.79
C ILE A 56 3.94 4.41 -10.65
N ASN A 57 4.73 5.24 -11.36
CA ASN A 57 5.75 4.77 -12.30
C ASN A 57 5.23 3.71 -13.29
N GLY A 58 3.97 3.86 -13.73
CA GLY A 58 3.32 2.95 -14.68
C GLY A 58 2.71 1.68 -14.05
N VAL A 59 2.88 1.45 -12.75
CA VAL A 59 2.28 0.32 -12.03
C VAL A 59 1.02 0.78 -11.29
N THR A 60 -0.04 -0.02 -11.34
CA THR A 60 -1.28 0.27 -10.62
C THR A 60 -1.51 -0.72 -9.47
N LEU A 61 -2.39 -0.37 -8.52
CA LEU A 61 -2.72 -1.26 -7.41
C LEU A 61 -3.38 -2.55 -7.91
N GLU A 62 -4.23 -2.46 -8.94
CA GLU A 62 -4.82 -3.64 -9.56
C GLU A 62 -3.77 -4.62 -10.11
N MET A 63 -2.71 -4.08 -10.75
CA MET A 63 -1.59 -4.92 -11.22
C MET A 63 -0.91 -5.62 -10.04
N VAL A 64 -0.67 -4.89 -8.94
CA VAL A 64 -0.04 -5.44 -7.75
C VAL A 64 -0.89 -6.55 -7.13
N PHE A 65 -2.19 -6.34 -6.92
CA PHE A 65 -3.10 -7.37 -6.41
C PHE A 65 -3.07 -8.63 -7.29
N LYS A 66 -3.19 -8.44 -8.60
CA LYS A 66 -3.23 -9.53 -9.57
C LYS A 66 -1.93 -10.34 -9.62
N HIS A 67 -0.79 -9.67 -9.69
CA HIS A 67 0.50 -10.31 -9.94
C HIS A 67 1.22 -10.78 -8.68
N CYS A 68 1.07 -10.06 -7.56
CA CYS A 68 1.63 -10.46 -6.27
C CYS A 68 0.69 -11.39 -5.48
N LYS A 69 -0.54 -11.64 -5.98
CA LYS A 69 -1.57 -12.47 -5.33
C LYS A 69 -1.87 -12.02 -3.90
N LEU A 70 -2.05 -10.71 -3.74
CA LEU A 70 -2.34 -10.09 -2.45
C LEU A 70 -3.86 -9.98 -2.26
N ASP A 71 -4.28 -10.07 -1.02
CA ASP A 71 -5.65 -9.85 -0.53
C ASP A 71 -5.75 -8.63 0.39
N GLU A 72 -4.64 -8.24 1.01
CA GLU A 72 -4.56 -7.09 1.92
C GLU A 72 -4.10 -5.81 1.22
N PHE A 73 -4.90 -4.74 1.35
CA PHE A 73 -4.59 -3.40 0.82
C PHE A 73 -3.23 -2.86 1.30
N ILE A 74 -2.92 -3.08 2.58
CA ILE A 74 -1.66 -2.62 3.19
C ILE A 74 -0.45 -3.22 2.47
N LYS A 75 -0.48 -4.52 2.18
CA LYS A 75 0.61 -5.20 1.47
C LYS A 75 0.78 -4.61 0.08
N ALA A 76 -0.32 -4.35 -0.62
CA ALA A 76 -0.28 -3.73 -1.94
C ALA A 76 0.34 -2.31 -1.88
N MET A 77 -0.03 -1.51 -0.88
CA MET A 77 0.53 -0.18 -0.67
C MET A 77 2.04 -0.20 -0.38
N ILE A 78 2.56 -1.21 0.33
CA ILE A 78 4.01 -1.36 0.53
C ILE A 78 4.74 -1.52 -0.81
N HIS A 79 4.20 -2.32 -1.74
CA HIS A 79 4.79 -2.42 -3.08
C HIS A 79 4.71 -1.11 -3.85
N MET A 80 3.56 -0.42 -3.78
CA MET A 80 3.40 0.89 -4.42
C MET A 80 4.38 1.92 -3.85
N ASN A 81 4.70 1.85 -2.56
CA ASN A 81 5.71 2.69 -1.93
C ASN A 81 7.11 2.41 -2.47
N ASP A 82 7.49 1.14 -2.57
CA ASP A 82 8.76 0.74 -3.16
C ASP A 82 8.89 1.24 -4.61
N PHE A 83 7.80 1.21 -5.38
CA PHE A 83 7.78 1.73 -6.74
C PHE A 83 7.89 3.25 -6.78
N ALA A 84 7.27 3.98 -5.85
CA ALA A 84 7.39 5.42 -5.74
C ALA A 84 8.81 5.87 -5.37
N GLU A 85 9.44 5.17 -4.42
CA GLU A 85 10.80 5.45 -3.96
C GLU A 85 11.88 4.99 -4.93
N TYR A 86 11.67 3.84 -5.57
CA TYR A 86 12.63 3.20 -6.47
C TYR A 86 11.98 2.86 -7.81
N PRO A 87 11.95 3.81 -8.77
CA PRO A 87 11.38 3.57 -10.10
C PRO A 87 11.96 2.34 -10.82
N SER A 88 13.21 1.97 -10.54
CA SER A 88 13.84 0.75 -11.07
C SER A 88 13.13 -0.53 -10.65
N LEU A 89 12.51 -0.58 -9.47
CA LEU A 89 11.70 -1.71 -9.03
C LEU A 89 10.40 -1.80 -9.83
N ALA A 90 9.80 -0.65 -10.20
CA ALA A 90 8.63 -0.60 -11.06
C ALA A 90 8.95 -1.12 -12.46
N GLU A 91 10.11 -0.75 -13.02
CA GLU A 91 10.59 -1.28 -14.31
C GLU A 91 10.78 -2.81 -14.28
N VAL A 92 11.37 -3.34 -13.19
CA VAL A 92 11.53 -4.79 -13.01
C VAL A 92 10.17 -5.47 -12.91
N PHE A 93 9.24 -4.90 -12.15
CA PHE A 93 7.87 -5.42 -12.03
C PHE A 93 7.13 -5.42 -13.38
N LEU A 94 7.17 -4.32 -14.13
CA LEU A 94 6.51 -4.22 -15.44
C LEU A 94 7.09 -5.19 -16.47
N LYS A 95 8.39 -5.50 -16.37
CA LYS A 95 9.06 -6.47 -17.25
C LYS A 95 8.72 -7.91 -16.89
N ASP A 96 8.79 -8.26 -15.60
CA ASP A 96 8.49 -9.60 -15.09
C ASP A 96 8.01 -9.52 -13.63
N PRO A 97 6.67 -9.46 -13.42
CA PRO A 97 6.10 -9.37 -12.09
C PRO A 97 6.41 -10.59 -11.21
N PHE A 98 6.55 -11.77 -11.81
CA PHE A 98 6.84 -13.01 -11.07
C PHE A 98 8.28 -13.03 -10.57
N PHE A 99 9.22 -12.54 -11.40
CA PHE A 99 10.61 -12.40 -11.00
C PHE A 99 10.80 -11.35 -9.91
N TYR A 100 10.15 -10.19 -10.03
CA TYR A 100 10.14 -9.18 -8.97
C TYR A 100 9.69 -9.79 -7.64
N ASN A 101 8.54 -10.49 -7.63
CA ASN A 101 7.95 -11.01 -6.41
C ASN A 101 8.79 -12.11 -5.74
N ARG A 102 9.59 -12.87 -6.52
CA ARG A 102 10.51 -13.88 -5.96
C ARG A 102 11.72 -13.31 -5.23
N ARG A 103 12.05 -12.03 -5.46
CA ARG A 103 13.23 -11.36 -4.88
C ARG A 103 12.92 -10.59 -3.60
N LYS A 104 11.65 -10.50 -3.23
CA LYS A 104 11.14 -9.80 -2.06
C LYS A 104 10.80 -10.80 -0.96
#